data_AF-A0A7G7G2R2-F1
#
_entry.id   AF-A0A7G7G2R2-F1
#
_cell.length_a   1.000
_cell.length_b   1.000
_cell.length_c   1.000
_cell.angle_alpha   90.00
_cell.angle_beta   90.00
_cell.angle_gamma   90.00
#
_symmetry.space_group_name_H-M   'P 1'
#
loop_
_entity.id
_entity.type
_entity.pdbx_description
1 polymer ?
#
loop_
_entity_poly.entity_id
_entity_poly.type
_entity_poly.pdbx_seq_one_letter_code
_entity_poly.pdbx_strand_id
1 'polypeptide(L)'
;MQSTYSFLSKFITLLVAGAALSAAIMMVVLNLLRPGELIMYVVTLAPLVLPLSYLLFWQRREKQQPAESPRILAFWQGLISYCLAFNISSFGWKKVFGLQFRPVPLSIADMPMSEQPGEWLMWHFFGYSHTFGMLVAGAQIIGSFLLLFRQTRLLGVLILLPVMLNILFINYFYNLGIGPFYQSLVLSAGLVYLLLADYGYLSEIFLRSRNALPVISLGSQKFKNLARAFVMVLAFGYILLFYQRSKGYSESELHGIYNVTSLRVNQKPVNLAGTLQDSVLNRVYFDDGNVCILQYNNHKRRLFGRYEYNPAQHSLKSIFDLKSVGPGDYRPREKADTLQAILKHFPDSNSYTIAGLMGSDSLQLVLQKVR
;
A
#
# COMPACT_ATOMS: atom_id res chain seq x y z
N MET A 1 19.01 6.70 -45.28
CA MET A 1 19.72 7.00 -44.01
C MET A 1 20.12 5.68 -43.37
N GLN A 2 21.42 5.40 -43.26
CA GLN A 2 21.92 4.21 -42.56
C GLN A 2 21.61 4.38 -41.06
N SER A 3 20.64 3.63 -40.52
CA SER A 3 20.37 3.63 -39.08
C SER A 3 21.37 2.71 -38.39
N THR A 4 22.59 3.17 -38.21
CA THR A 4 23.56 2.48 -37.35
C THR A 4 23.16 2.72 -35.90
N TYR A 5 22.82 1.65 -35.18
CA TYR A 5 22.46 1.75 -33.77
C TYR A 5 23.72 1.74 -32.90
N SER A 6 23.74 2.58 -31.85
CA SER A 6 24.82 2.59 -30.87
C SER A 6 25.01 1.21 -30.24
N PHE A 7 26.27 0.86 -29.95
CA PHE A 7 26.62 -0.38 -29.23
C PHE A 7 25.82 -0.53 -27.93
N LEU A 8 25.67 0.57 -27.17
CA LEU A 8 24.92 0.59 -25.92
C LEU A 8 23.45 0.23 -26.13
N SER A 9 22.82 0.72 -27.20
CA SER A 9 21.42 0.40 -27.52
C SER A 9 21.22 -1.09 -27.79
N LYS A 10 22.15 -1.71 -28.51
CA LYS A 10 22.10 -3.14 -28.82
C LYS A 10 22.31 -3.98 -27.56
N PHE A 11 23.30 -3.60 -26.74
CA PHE A 11 23.58 -4.25 -25.47
C PHE A 11 22.36 -4.22 -24.54
N ILE A 12 21.75 -3.04 -24.34
CA ILE A 12 20.55 -2.89 -23.52
C ILE A 12 19.40 -3.72 -24.07
N THR A 13 19.17 -3.71 -25.39
CA THR A 13 18.11 -4.52 -26.02
C THR A 13 18.29 -6.01 -25.71
N LEU A 14 19.49 -6.53 -25.89
CA LEU A 14 19.79 -7.95 -25.67
C LEU A 14 19.74 -8.31 -24.18
N LEU A 15 20.20 -7.43 -23.30
CA LEU A 15 20.12 -7.60 -21.84
C LEU A 15 18.66 -7.69 -21.38
N VAL A 16 17.81 -6.76 -21.84
CA VAL A 16 16.38 -6.75 -21.50
C VAL A 16 15.66 -7.97 -22.09
N ALA A 17 15.97 -8.36 -23.33
CA ALA A 17 15.42 -9.56 -23.94
C ALA A 17 15.81 -10.83 -23.16
N GLY A 18 17.09 -10.95 -22.80
CA GLY A 18 17.57 -12.08 -22.01
C GLY A 18 16.95 -12.14 -20.62
N ALA A 19 16.82 -11.00 -19.94
CA ALA A 19 16.15 -10.91 -18.65
C ALA A 19 14.66 -11.30 -18.75
N ALA A 20 13.94 -10.77 -19.75
CA ALA A 20 12.52 -11.09 -19.96
C ALA A 20 12.30 -12.58 -20.27
N LEU A 21 13.20 -13.19 -21.06
CA LEU A 21 13.17 -14.61 -21.35
C LEU A 21 13.50 -15.45 -20.11
N SER A 22 14.51 -15.05 -19.34
CA SER A 22 14.87 -15.65 -18.05
C SER A 22 13.69 -15.67 -17.09
N ALA A 23 13.00 -14.53 -16.94
CA ALA A 23 11.80 -14.40 -16.14
C ALA A 23 10.67 -15.35 -16.61
N ALA A 24 10.44 -15.44 -17.92
CA ALA A 24 9.44 -16.34 -18.51
C ALA A 24 9.74 -17.82 -18.22
N ILE A 25 10.98 -18.26 -18.46
CA ILE A 25 11.37 -19.66 -18.26
C ILE A 25 11.35 -19.99 -16.76
N MET A 26 11.88 -19.10 -15.91
CA MET A 26 11.82 -19.25 -14.46
C MET A 26 10.38 -19.43 -13.97
N MET A 27 9.45 -18.64 -14.50
CA MET A 27 8.03 -18.75 -14.17
C MET A 27 7.45 -20.12 -14.55
N VAL A 28 7.73 -20.62 -15.74
CA VAL A 28 7.25 -21.95 -16.19
C VAL A 28 7.86 -23.05 -15.32
N VAL A 29 9.19 -23.04 -15.19
CA VAL A 29 9.96 -24.09 -14.50
C VAL A 29 9.61 -24.17 -13.02
N LEU A 30 9.51 -23.05 -12.31
CA LEU A 30 9.13 -23.03 -10.88
C LEU A 30 7.74 -23.60 -10.65
N ASN A 31 6.77 -23.26 -11.50
CA ASN A 31 5.38 -23.64 -11.28
C ASN A 31 5.10 -25.09 -11.71
N LEU A 32 5.81 -25.62 -12.72
CA LEU A 32 5.56 -26.97 -13.27
C LEU A 32 6.49 -28.04 -12.71
N LEU A 33 7.78 -27.75 -12.59
CA LEU A 33 8.81 -28.78 -12.37
C LEU A 33 9.40 -28.78 -10.95
N ARG A 34 9.26 -27.67 -10.20
CA ARG A 34 9.87 -27.47 -8.86
C ARG A 34 11.30 -28.03 -8.77
N PRO A 35 12.20 -27.63 -9.68
CA PRO A 35 13.50 -28.27 -9.77
C PRO A 35 14.42 -27.83 -8.63
N GLY A 36 15.53 -28.58 -8.45
CA GLY A 36 16.59 -28.19 -7.53
C GLY A 36 17.29 -26.88 -7.92
N GLU A 37 18.04 -26.31 -6.98
CA GLU A 37 18.65 -24.98 -7.12
C GLU A 37 19.59 -24.84 -8.32
N LEU A 38 20.35 -25.88 -8.66
CA LEU A 38 21.27 -25.86 -9.82
C LEU A 38 20.54 -25.59 -11.14
N ILE A 39 19.38 -26.21 -11.34
CA ILE A 39 18.57 -26.02 -12.54
C ILE A 39 18.03 -24.58 -12.58
N MET A 40 17.67 -24.02 -11.42
CA MET A 40 17.22 -22.63 -11.31
C MET A 40 18.31 -21.64 -11.72
N TYR A 41 19.57 -21.87 -11.32
CA TYR A 41 20.69 -21.03 -11.78
C TYR A 41 20.89 -21.11 -13.29
N VAL A 42 20.86 -22.31 -13.87
CA VAL A 42 21.02 -22.50 -15.32
C VAL A 42 19.90 -21.81 -16.09
N VAL A 43 18.65 -22.01 -15.66
CA VAL A 43 17.45 -21.39 -16.24
C VAL A 43 17.50 -19.87 -16.16
N THR A 44 18.13 -19.32 -15.12
CA THR A 44 18.22 -17.86 -14.95
C THR A 44 19.37 -17.28 -15.78
N LEU A 45 20.55 -17.91 -15.76
CA LEU A 45 21.78 -17.38 -16.33
C LEU A 45 21.90 -17.62 -17.84
N ALA A 46 21.48 -18.79 -18.36
CA ALA A 46 21.64 -19.10 -19.77
C ALA A 46 20.88 -18.11 -20.69
N PRO A 47 19.61 -17.75 -20.41
CA PRO A 47 18.89 -16.76 -21.20
C PRO A 47 19.44 -15.34 -21.07
N LEU A 48 20.23 -15.02 -20.03
CA LEU A 48 20.93 -13.74 -19.91
C LEU A 48 22.20 -13.70 -20.77
N VAL A 49 22.97 -14.79 -20.79
CA VAL A 49 24.27 -14.84 -21.49
C VAL A 49 24.11 -15.06 -22.99
N LEU A 50 23.17 -15.90 -23.42
CA LEU A 50 23.01 -16.27 -24.84
C LEU A 50 22.67 -15.07 -25.74
N PRO A 51 21.72 -14.18 -25.40
CA PRO A 51 21.47 -12.97 -26.19
C PRO A 51 22.65 -12.01 -26.17
N LEU A 52 23.40 -11.92 -25.08
CA LEU A 52 24.58 -11.05 -25.01
C LEU A 52 25.70 -11.52 -25.94
N SER A 53 25.89 -12.83 -26.13
CA SER A 53 26.86 -13.35 -27.11
C SER A 53 26.45 -13.01 -28.55
N TYR A 54 25.15 -12.86 -28.82
CA TYR A 54 24.61 -12.42 -30.12
C TYR A 54 25.00 -10.97 -30.47
N LEU A 55 25.47 -10.16 -29.51
CA LEU A 55 25.93 -8.79 -29.74
C LEU A 55 27.04 -8.71 -30.79
N LEU A 56 28.02 -9.63 -30.71
CA LEU A 56 29.13 -9.71 -31.66
C LEU A 56 28.64 -10.08 -33.06
N PHE A 57 27.67 -10.98 -33.14
CA PHE A 57 27.05 -11.39 -34.41
C PHE A 57 26.29 -10.22 -35.04
N TRP A 58 25.47 -9.51 -34.27
CA TRP A 58 24.74 -8.32 -34.74
C TRP A 58 25.72 -7.25 -35.24
N GLN A 59 26.80 -6.98 -34.50
CA GLN A 59 27.79 -5.99 -34.92
C GLN A 59 28.50 -6.36 -36.23
N ARG A 60 28.84 -7.65 -36.43
CA ARG A 60 29.41 -8.14 -37.70
C ARG A 60 28.40 -8.05 -38.84
N ARG A 61 27.16 -8.48 -38.62
CA ARG A 61 26.10 -8.42 -39.64
C ARG A 61 25.73 -7.00 -40.04
N GLU A 62 25.69 -6.05 -39.10
CA GLU A 62 25.40 -4.66 -39.45
C GLU A 62 26.49 -4.04 -40.34
N LYS A 63 27.76 -4.42 -40.13
CA LYS A 63 28.87 -4.00 -41.01
C LYS A 63 28.73 -4.58 -42.43
N GLN A 64 28.24 -5.81 -42.56
CA GLN A 64 28.07 -6.48 -43.86
C GLN A 64 26.78 -6.04 -44.57
N GLN A 65 25.68 -5.88 -43.84
CA GLN A 65 24.34 -5.62 -44.34
C GLN A 65 23.59 -4.64 -43.42
N PRO A 66 23.87 -3.33 -43.52
CA PRO A 66 23.29 -2.33 -42.61
C PRO A 66 21.75 -2.23 -42.71
N ALA A 67 21.17 -2.63 -43.84
CA ALA A 67 19.72 -2.64 -44.06
C ALA A 67 18.96 -3.66 -43.19
N GLU A 68 19.62 -4.70 -42.66
CA GLU A 68 18.96 -5.71 -41.81
C GLU A 68 18.86 -5.31 -40.33
N SER A 69 19.69 -4.35 -39.87
CA SER A 69 19.77 -3.96 -38.44
C SER A 69 18.40 -3.56 -37.84
N PRO A 70 17.53 -2.80 -38.54
CA PRO A 70 16.19 -2.48 -38.03
C PRO A 70 15.29 -3.72 -37.86
N ARG A 71 15.42 -4.73 -38.73
CA ARG A 71 14.64 -5.97 -38.64
C ARG A 71 15.07 -6.78 -37.41
N ILE A 72 16.38 -6.83 -37.14
CA ILE A 72 16.94 -7.49 -35.94
C ILE A 72 16.43 -6.80 -34.67
N LEU A 73 16.48 -5.46 -34.61
CA LEU A 73 15.94 -4.71 -33.48
C LEU A 73 14.45 -4.97 -33.28
N ALA A 74 13.67 -4.95 -34.38
CA ALA A 74 12.23 -5.21 -34.33
C ALA A 74 11.91 -6.62 -33.82
N PHE A 75 12.70 -7.62 -34.21
CA PHE A 75 12.57 -8.99 -33.70
C PHE A 75 12.80 -9.04 -32.18
N TRP A 76 13.88 -8.46 -31.67
CA TRP A 76 14.18 -8.47 -30.24
C TRP A 76 13.16 -7.67 -29.41
N GLN A 77 12.70 -6.52 -29.90
CA GLN A 77 11.62 -5.77 -29.25
C GLN A 77 10.30 -6.55 -29.26
N GLY A 78 10.02 -7.27 -30.34
CA GLY A 78 8.90 -8.21 -30.42
C GLY A 78 9.02 -9.27 -29.33
N LEU A 79 10.15 -9.99 -29.28
CA LEU A 79 10.43 -11.02 -28.27
C LEU A 79 10.23 -10.50 -26.84
N ILE A 80 10.80 -9.32 -26.52
CA ILE A 80 10.58 -8.65 -25.23
C ILE A 80 9.09 -8.48 -24.97
N SER A 81 8.34 -7.93 -25.93
CA SER A 81 6.89 -7.69 -25.79
C SER A 81 6.11 -8.98 -25.53
N TYR A 82 6.42 -10.06 -26.26
CA TYR A 82 5.80 -11.38 -26.06
C TYR A 82 6.14 -11.97 -24.68
N CYS A 83 7.40 -11.91 -24.24
CA CYS A 83 7.82 -12.39 -22.92
C CYS A 83 7.15 -11.59 -21.80
N LEU A 84 7.11 -10.26 -21.90
CA LEU A 84 6.45 -9.39 -20.92
C LEU A 84 4.95 -9.69 -20.85
N ALA A 85 4.28 -9.76 -22.00
CA ALA A 85 2.85 -10.06 -22.09
C ALA A 85 2.54 -11.43 -21.47
N PHE A 86 3.33 -12.46 -21.77
CA PHE A 86 3.16 -13.78 -21.18
C PHE A 86 3.29 -13.75 -19.66
N ASN A 87 4.36 -13.17 -19.11
CA ASN A 87 4.57 -13.15 -17.66
C ASN A 87 3.51 -12.34 -16.92
N ILE A 88 3.25 -11.11 -17.37
CA ILE A 88 2.33 -10.18 -16.70
C ILE A 88 0.90 -10.72 -16.75
N SER A 89 0.45 -11.21 -17.91
CA SER A 89 -0.88 -11.85 -18.03
C SER A 89 -0.98 -13.09 -17.14
N SER A 90 0.07 -13.90 -17.05
CA SER A 90 0.06 -15.08 -16.17
C SER A 90 -0.06 -14.70 -14.70
N PHE A 91 0.55 -13.60 -14.24
CA PHE A 91 0.32 -13.05 -12.90
C PHE A 91 -1.11 -12.52 -12.71
N GLY A 92 -1.70 -11.92 -13.76
CA GLY A 92 -3.11 -11.52 -13.76
C GLY A 92 -4.04 -12.72 -13.59
N TRP A 93 -3.85 -13.76 -14.39
CA TRP A 93 -4.63 -15.00 -14.30
C TRP A 93 -4.49 -15.69 -12.95
N LYS A 94 -3.28 -15.71 -12.35
CA LYS A 94 -3.10 -16.22 -10.99
C LYS A 94 -3.99 -15.51 -9.96
N LYS A 95 -4.23 -14.20 -10.10
CA LYS A 95 -5.15 -13.46 -9.23
C LYS A 95 -6.61 -13.85 -9.48
N VAL A 96 -7.01 -13.96 -10.76
CA VAL A 96 -8.37 -14.37 -11.14
C VAL A 96 -8.71 -15.76 -10.59
N PHE A 97 -7.77 -16.71 -10.66
CA PHE A 97 -7.96 -18.07 -10.15
C PHE A 97 -7.75 -18.21 -8.63
N GLY A 98 -7.58 -17.13 -7.87
CA GLY A 98 -7.38 -17.19 -6.41
C GLY A 98 -6.07 -17.87 -5.99
N LEU A 99 -5.08 -17.93 -6.88
CA LEU A 99 -3.74 -18.44 -6.57
C LEU A 99 -2.88 -17.39 -5.84
N GLN A 100 -3.32 -16.13 -5.81
CA GLN A 100 -2.79 -15.04 -4.99
C GLN A 100 -3.91 -14.48 -4.11
N PHE A 101 -3.55 -13.82 -3.00
CA PHE A 101 -4.48 -13.26 -2.01
C PHE A 101 -5.29 -14.32 -1.26
N ARG A 102 -4.62 -15.44 -0.91
CA ARG A 102 -5.23 -16.51 -0.14
C ARG A 102 -5.49 -16.08 1.31
N PRO A 103 -6.45 -16.72 2.00
CA PRO A 103 -6.65 -16.50 3.43
C PRO A 103 -5.36 -16.68 4.22
N VAL A 104 -5.16 -15.83 5.22
CA VAL A 104 -4.01 -15.88 6.13
C VAL A 104 -4.07 -17.19 6.92
N PRO A 105 -2.97 -17.98 7.00
CA PRO A 105 -2.91 -19.19 7.81
C PRO A 105 -3.20 -18.87 9.27
N LEU A 106 -3.85 -19.79 9.98
CA LEU A 106 -4.24 -19.59 11.38
C LEU A 106 -3.04 -19.23 12.27
N SER A 107 -1.89 -19.87 12.06
CA SER A 107 -0.67 -19.58 12.81
C SER A 107 -0.13 -18.16 12.63
N ILE A 108 -0.38 -17.53 11.47
CA ILE A 108 -0.01 -16.14 11.20
C ILE A 108 -1.11 -15.19 11.70
N ALA A 109 -2.37 -15.59 11.58
CA ALA A 109 -3.50 -14.81 12.05
C ALA A 109 -3.48 -14.61 13.58
N ASP A 110 -2.92 -15.55 14.33
CA ASP A 110 -2.73 -15.45 15.79
C ASP A 110 -1.60 -14.50 16.18
N MET A 111 -0.70 -14.14 15.25
CA MET A 111 0.38 -13.18 15.52
C MET A 111 -0.14 -11.74 15.51
N PRO A 112 0.42 -10.85 16.35
CA PRO A 112 0.15 -9.42 16.26
C PRO A 112 0.40 -8.91 14.83
N MET A 113 -0.48 -8.05 14.31
CA MET A 113 -0.37 -7.51 12.94
C MET A 113 1.00 -6.86 12.66
N SER A 114 1.64 -6.27 13.67
CA SER A 114 2.98 -5.66 13.56
C SER A 114 4.11 -6.66 13.36
N GLU A 115 3.89 -7.93 13.71
CA GLU A 115 4.88 -9.02 13.62
C GLU A 115 4.60 -9.97 12.45
N GLN A 116 3.45 -9.81 11.78
CA GLN A 116 3.10 -10.64 10.63
C GLN A 116 4.06 -10.39 9.45
N PRO A 117 4.51 -11.44 8.74
CA PRO A 117 5.32 -11.28 7.54
C PRO A 117 4.61 -10.42 6.49
N GLY A 118 5.37 -9.56 5.79
CA GLY A 118 4.83 -8.60 4.83
C GLY A 118 4.02 -9.24 3.70
N GLU A 119 4.37 -10.47 3.27
CA GLU A 119 3.58 -11.24 2.30
C GLU A 119 2.14 -11.47 2.78
N TRP A 120 1.96 -11.97 4.00
CA TRP A 120 0.63 -12.25 4.55
C TRP A 120 -0.15 -10.98 4.83
N LEU A 121 0.52 -9.90 5.27
CA LEU A 121 -0.10 -8.60 5.47
C LEU A 121 -0.66 -8.04 4.14
N MET A 122 0.13 -8.11 3.07
CA MET A 122 -0.31 -7.67 1.74
C MET A 122 -1.41 -8.59 1.19
N TRP A 123 -1.29 -9.90 1.36
CA TRP A 123 -2.32 -10.83 0.91
C TRP A 123 -3.64 -10.63 1.65
N HIS A 124 -3.61 -10.33 2.95
CA HIS A 124 -4.79 -9.96 3.71
C HIS A 124 -5.41 -8.67 3.18
N PHE A 125 -4.61 -7.63 2.98
CA PHE A 125 -5.06 -6.33 2.46
C PHE A 125 -5.73 -6.44 1.09
N PHE A 126 -5.06 -7.06 0.11
CA PHE A 126 -5.62 -7.25 -1.24
C PHE A 126 -6.75 -8.29 -1.27
N GLY A 127 -6.72 -9.29 -0.38
CA GLY A 127 -7.76 -10.32 -0.24
C GLY A 127 -9.05 -9.80 0.37
N TYR A 128 -9.00 -8.73 1.19
CA TYR A 128 -10.18 -8.10 1.76
C TYR A 128 -11.16 -7.58 0.69
N SER A 129 -10.64 -7.01 -0.41
CA SER A 129 -11.45 -6.50 -1.52
C SER A 129 -11.21 -7.30 -2.80
N HIS A 130 -12.03 -8.34 -3.00
CA HIS A 130 -11.98 -9.16 -4.22
C HIS A 130 -12.12 -8.33 -5.51
N THR A 131 -13.02 -7.35 -5.52
CA THR A 131 -13.24 -6.45 -6.66
C THR A 131 -11.98 -5.68 -7.03
N PHE A 132 -11.27 -5.14 -6.04
CA PHE A 132 -10.02 -4.43 -6.28
C PHE A 132 -8.95 -5.36 -6.86
N GLY A 133 -8.81 -6.57 -6.32
CA GLY A 133 -7.91 -7.59 -6.86
C GLY A 133 -8.22 -7.94 -8.33
N MET A 134 -9.50 -8.04 -8.69
CA MET A 134 -9.95 -8.30 -10.06
C MET A 134 -9.68 -7.14 -11.02
N LEU A 135 -9.81 -5.89 -10.56
CA LEU A 135 -9.45 -4.72 -11.38
C LEU A 135 -7.96 -4.70 -11.71
N VAL A 136 -7.11 -4.98 -10.72
CA VAL A 136 -5.65 -5.09 -10.94
C VAL A 136 -5.34 -6.23 -11.92
N ALA A 137 -5.98 -7.39 -11.75
CA ALA A 137 -5.81 -8.52 -12.67
C ALA A 137 -6.26 -8.19 -14.10
N GLY A 138 -7.40 -7.51 -14.25
CA GLY A 138 -7.92 -7.05 -15.53
C GLY A 138 -6.97 -6.08 -16.22
N ALA A 139 -6.40 -5.11 -15.49
CA ALA A 139 -5.40 -4.20 -16.02
C ALA A 139 -4.14 -4.95 -16.50
N GLN A 140 -3.67 -5.96 -15.75
CA GLN A 140 -2.55 -6.81 -16.15
C GLN A 140 -2.84 -7.60 -17.43
N ILE A 141 -4.03 -8.22 -17.55
CA ILE A 141 -4.39 -9.05 -18.71
C ILE A 141 -4.63 -8.19 -19.95
N ILE A 142 -5.46 -7.14 -19.84
CA ILE A 142 -5.78 -6.24 -20.95
C ILE A 142 -4.51 -5.54 -21.43
N GLY A 143 -3.71 -4.99 -20.51
CA GLY A 143 -2.45 -4.34 -20.85
C GLY A 143 -1.48 -5.29 -21.56
N SER A 144 -1.40 -6.55 -21.11
CA SER A 144 -0.56 -7.58 -21.75
C SER A 144 -1.05 -7.94 -23.15
N PHE A 145 -2.36 -8.04 -23.37
CA PHE A 145 -2.93 -8.28 -24.68
C PHE A 145 -2.60 -7.13 -25.65
N LEU A 146 -2.69 -5.88 -25.19
CA LEU A 146 -2.32 -4.71 -26.00
C LEU A 146 -0.83 -4.69 -26.36
N LEU A 147 0.07 -5.20 -25.50
CA LEU A 147 1.50 -5.31 -25.82
C LEU A 147 1.80 -6.18 -27.05
N LEU A 148 0.92 -7.13 -27.39
CA LEU A 148 1.12 -8.06 -28.50
C LEU A 148 0.93 -7.40 -29.87
N PHE A 149 0.19 -6.29 -29.95
CA PHE A 149 -0.08 -5.60 -31.19
C PHE A 149 0.77 -4.34 -31.31
N ARG A 150 1.52 -4.23 -32.40
CA ARG A 150 2.43 -3.10 -32.64
C ARG A 150 1.74 -1.72 -32.56
N GLN A 151 0.47 -1.64 -32.93
CA GLN A 151 -0.31 -0.40 -32.92
C GLN A 151 -0.78 0.01 -31.52
N THR A 152 -1.05 -0.95 -30.63
CA THR A 152 -1.56 -0.69 -29.27
C THR A 152 -0.53 -0.91 -28.18
N ARG A 153 0.71 -1.29 -28.55
CA ARG A 153 1.82 -1.54 -27.63
C ARG A 153 2.02 -0.39 -26.64
N LEU A 154 2.05 0.85 -27.12
CA LEU A 154 2.27 2.02 -26.25
C LEU A 154 1.17 2.15 -25.19
N LEU A 155 -0.10 1.94 -25.57
CA LEU A 155 -1.23 1.96 -24.64
C LEU A 155 -1.08 0.84 -23.60
N GLY A 156 -0.68 -0.36 -24.03
CA GLY A 156 -0.37 -1.47 -23.13
C GLY A 156 0.72 -1.11 -22.12
N VAL A 157 1.82 -0.49 -22.56
CA VAL A 157 2.89 -0.02 -21.67
C VAL A 157 2.37 1.00 -20.66
N LEU A 158 1.58 1.99 -21.08
CA LEU A 158 1.04 3.04 -20.20
C LEU A 158 0.08 2.49 -19.14
N ILE A 159 -0.66 1.43 -19.45
CA ILE A 159 -1.53 0.75 -18.47
C ILE A 159 -0.70 -0.10 -17.50
N LEU A 160 0.25 -0.88 -18.02
CA LEU A 160 0.98 -1.87 -17.23
C LEU A 160 2.07 -1.26 -16.35
N LEU A 161 2.76 -0.22 -16.82
CA LEU A 161 3.89 0.36 -16.11
C LEU A 161 3.54 0.84 -14.69
N PRO A 162 2.47 1.64 -14.44
CA PRO A 162 2.12 2.04 -13.08
C PRO A 162 1.73 0.85 -12.19
N VAL A 163 1.03 -0.16 -12.74
CA VAL A 163 0.65 -1.37 -12.02
C VAL A 163 1.90 -2.18 -11.62
N MET A 164 2.84 -2.38 -12.55
CA MET A 164 4.05 -3.15 -12.30
C MET A 164 5.02 -2.43 -11.37
N LEU A 165 5.15 -1.10 -11.45
CA LEU A 165 5.95 -0.31 -10.50
C LEU A 165 5.36 -0.37 -9.09
N ASN A 166 4.04 -0.32 -8.95
CA ASN A 166 3.40 -0.48 -7.64
C ASN A 166 3.69 -1.87 -7.06
N ILE A 167 3.55 -2.93 -7.86
CA ILE A 167 3.90 -4.31 -7.44
C ILE A 167 5.38 -4.42 -7.07
N LEU A 168 6.29 -3.82 -7.85
CA LEU A 168 7.73 -3.80 -7.57
C LEU A 168 8.03 -3.17 -6.21
N PHE A 169 7.44 -2.00 -5.92
CA PHE A 169 7.65 -1.31 -4.65
C PHE A 169 7.06 -2.09 -3.48
N ILE A 170 5.87 -2.68 -3.64
CA ILE A 170 5.30 -3.54 -2.61
C ILE A 170 6.25 -4.72 -2.35
N ASN A 171 6.72 -5.40 -3.38
CA ASN A 171 7.64 -6.54 -3.22
C ASN A 171 8.93 -6.15 -2.50
N TYR A 172 9.47 -4.97 -2.77
CA TYR A 172 10.69 -4.46 -2.16
C TYR A 172 10.48 -4.02 -0.70
N PHE A 173 9.54 -3.11 -0.45
CA PHE A 173 9.36 -2.51 0.88
C PHE A 173 8.71 -3.46 1.89
N TYR A 174 7.93 -4.43 1.44
CA TYR A 174 7.33 -5.45 2.31
C TYR A 174 8.08 -6.80 2.27
N ASN A 175 9.21 -6.87 1.56
CA ASN A 175 10.09 -8.04 1.49
C ASN A 175 9.34 -9.35 1.16
N LEU A 176 8.58 -9.36 0.06
CA LEU A 176 7.78 -10.52 -0.39
C LEU A 176 8.61 -11.69 -0.96
N GLY A 177 9.95 -11.60 -0.85
CA GLY A 177 10.89 -12.61 -1.34
C GLY A 177 11.57 -12.25 -2.66
N ILE A 178 12.72 -12.87 -2.88
CA ILE A 178 13.65 -12.56 -3.98
C ILE A 178 13.03 -12.88 -5.35
N GLY A 179 12.27 -13.97 -5.47
CA GLY A 179 11.64 -14.40 -6.71
C GLY A 179 10.60 -13.39 -7.24
N PRO A 180 9.54 -13.05 -6.47
CA PRO A 180 8.58 -12.02 -6.86
C PRO A 180 9.23 -10.66 -7.13
N PHE A 181 10.21 -10.26 -6.31
CA PHE A 181 10.97 -9.03 -6.51
C PHE A 181 11.69 -9.03 -7.86
N TYR A 182 12.50 -10.06 -8.15
CA TYR A 182 13.20 -10.21 -9.43
C TYR A 182 12.24 -10.15 -10.63
N GLN A 183 11.14 -10.90 -10.58
CA GLN A 183 10.11 -10.89 -11.62
C GLN A 183 9.55 -9.49 -11.83
N SER A 184 9.10 -8.82 -10.77
CA SER A 184 8.56 -7.46 -10.88
C SER A 184 9.58 -6.43 -11.38
N LEU A 185 10.86 -6.59 -11.04
CA LEU A 185 11.94 -5.71 -11.47
C LEU A 185 12.21 -5.86 -12.98
N VAL A 186 12.40 -7.09 -13.44
CA VAL A 186 12.66 -7.38 -14.87
C VAL A 186 11.50 -6.92 -15.74
N LEU A 187 10.26 -7.21 -15.32
CA LEU A 187 9.08 -6.82 -16.08
C LEU A 187 8.91 -5.30 -16.12
N SER A 188 9.13 -4.60 -15.00
CA SER A 188 9.10 -3.13 -14.95
C SER A 188 10.20 -2.50 -15.81
N ALA A 189 11.43 -3.02 -15.73
CA ALA A 189 12.55 -2.55 -16.56
C ALA A 189 12.28 -2.77 -18.06
N GLY A 190 11.67 -3.90 -18.43
CA GLY A 190 11.26 -4.18 -19.81
C GLY A 190 10.20 -3.20 -20.31
N LEU A 191 9.20 -2.86 -19.48
CA LEU A 191 8.19 -1.85 -19.81
C LEU A 191 8.80 -0.45 -19.95
N VAL A 192 9.72 -0.07 -19.06
CA VAL A 192 10.48 1.20 -19.19
C VAL A 192 11.28 1.21 -20.49
N TYR A 193 11.96 0.11 -20.83
CA TYR A 193 12.69 0.00 -22.09
C TYR A 193 11.76 0.20 -23.31
N LEU A 194 10.59 -0.45 -23.34
CA LEU A 194 9.62 -0.27 -24.42
C LEU A 194 9.08 1.17 -24.47
N LEU A 195 8.84 1.80 -23.32
CA LEU A 195 8.42 3.20 -23.24
C LEU A 195 9.48 4.14 -23.84
N LEU A 196 10.75 3.93 -23.49
CA LEU A 196 11.87 4.72 -24.00
C LEU A 196 12.11 4.49 -25.49
N ALA A 197 11.89 3.28 -25.98
CA ALA A 197 11.98 2.98 -27.41
C ALA A 197 10.94 3.76 -28.24
N ASP A 198 9.76 4.03 -27.66
CA ASP A 198 8.68 4.81 -28.28
C ASP A 198 8.68 6.30 -27.85
N TYR A 199 9.77 6.79 -27.20
CA TYR A 199 9.85 8.14 -26.63
C TYR A 199 9.61 9.26 -27.66
N GLY A 200 10.08 9.09 -28.90
CA GLY A 200 9.87 10.07 -29.97
C GLY A 200 8.38 10.38 -30.18
N TYR A 201 7.57 9.33 -30.29
CA TYR A 201 6.12 9.46 -30.47
C TYR A 201 5.42 10.03 -29.22
N LEU A 202 5.85 9.62 -28.02
CA LEU A 202 5.36 10.18 -26.76
C LEU A 202 5.63 11.68 -26.64
N SER A 203 6.83 12.12 -27.02
CA SER A 203 7.23 13.53 -26.96
C SER A 203 6.37 14.39 -27.90
N GLU A 204 6.01 13.87 -29.07
CA GLU A 204 5.13 14.57 -30.01
C GLU A 204 3.70 14.71 -29.49
N ILE A 205 3.15 13.67 -28.86
CA ILE A 205 1.80 13.69 -28.29
C ILE A 205 1.72 14.57 -27.04
N PHE A 206 2.60 14.34 -26.06
CA PHE A 206 2.47 14.92 -24.72
C PHE A 206 3.19 16.26 -24.56
N LEU A 207 4.38 16.42 -25.15
CA LEU A 207 5.19 17.64 -24.97
C LEU A 207 4.94 18.66 -26.07
N ARG A 208 4.58 18.20 -27.28
CA ARG A 208 4.35 19.03 -28.47
C ARG A 208 2.87 19.31 -28.74
N SER A 209 2.04 19.16 -27.72
CA SER A 209 0.58 19.32 -27.77
C SER A 209 0.18 20.54 -28.61
N ARG A 210 -0.67 20.31 -29.62
CA ARG A 210 -1.33 21.37 -30.38
C ARG A 210 -2.42 21.95 -29.49
N ASN A 211 -2.16 23.09 -28.88
CA ASN A 211 -3.17 23.83 -28.13
C ASN A 211 -4.29 24.27 -29.10
N ALA A 212 -5.43 23.58 -29.06
CA ALA A 212 -6.62 23.95 -29.81
C ALA A 212 -7.43 25.06 -29.10
N LEU A 213 -7.01 25.47 -27.90
CA LEU A 213 -7.67 26.51 -27.12
C LEU A 213 -7.08 27.90 -27.42
N PRO A 214 -7.91 28.95 -27.46
CA PRO A 214 -7.43 30.31 -27.67
C PRO A 214 -6.47 30.72 -26.54
N VAL A 215 -5.36 31.36 -26.91
CA VAL A 215 -4.36 31.82 -25.95
C VAL A 215 -4.94 33.00 -25.17
N ILE A 216 -5.29 32.78 -23.90
CA ILE A 216 -5.66 33.87 -23.00
C ILE A 216 -4.37 34.55 -22.52
N SER A 217 -4.19 35.82 -22.90
CA SER A 217 -3.05 36.67 -22.51
C SER A 217 -3.23 37.26 -21.10
N LEU A 218 -3.44 36.39 -20.10
CA LEU A 218 -3.41 36.79 -18.69
C LEU A 218 -1.95 37.03 -18.25
N GLY A 219 -1.52 38.28 -18.33
CA GLY A 219 -0.25 38.78 -17.78
C GLY A 219 1.03 38.19 -18.40
N SER A 220 2.17 38.57 -17.84
CA SER A 220 3.49 38.10 -18.28
C SER A 220 3.73 36.63 -17.88
N GLN A 221 4.65 35.94 -18.58
CA GLN A 221 5.03 34.56 -18.25
C GLN A 221 5.53 34.42 -16.79
N LYS A 222 6.17 35.46 -16.27
CA LYS A 222 6.60 35.53 -14.86
C LYS A 222 5.41 35.49 -13.90
N PHE A 223 4.34 36.22 -14.20
CA PHE A 223 3.10 36.19 -13.42
C PHE A 223 2.44 34.80 -13.44
N LYS A 224 2.39 34.14 -14.61
CA LYS A 224 1.84 32.77 -14.73
C LYS A 224 2.64 31.76 -13.89
N ASN A 225 3.97 31.82 -13.93
CA ASN A 225 4.82 30.96 -13.11
C ASN A 225 4.71 31.29 -11.62
N LEU A 226 4.59 32.57 -11.26
CA LEU A 226 4.35 32.99 -9.88
C LEU A 226 2.99 32.49 -9.36
N ALA A 227 1.94 32.55 -10.17
CA ALA A 227 0.62 32.00 -9.80
C ALA A 227 0.68 30.48 -9.58
N ARG A 228 1.39 29.74 -10.45
CA ARG A 228 1.61 28.28 -10.27
C ARG A 228 2.36 27.99 -8.96
N ALA A 229 3.42 28.73 -8.69
CA ALA A 229 4.17 28.60 -7.44
C ALA A 229 3.30 28.98 -6.23
N PHE A 230 2.51 30.04 -6.33
CA PHE A 230 1.59 30.49 -5.29
C PHE A 230 0.55 29.42 -4.96
N VAL A 231 -0.03 28.74 -5.95
CA VAL A 231 -0.96 27.61 -5.70
C VAL A 231 -0.27 26.49 -4.92
N MET A 232 0.97 26.12 -5.29
CA MET A 232 1.73 25.09 -4.56
C MET A 232 2.09 25.55 -3.13
N VAL A 233 2.49 26.81 -2.96
CA VAL A 233 2.81 27.40 -1.65
C VAL A 233 1.56 27.52 -0.78
N LEU A 234 0.42 27.86 -1.35
CA LEU A 234 -0.86 27.94 -0.64
C LEU A 234 -1.31 26.55 -0.19
N ALA A 235 -1.22 25.55 -1.06
CA ALA A 235 -1.51 24.16 -0.69
C ALA A 235 -0.60 23.68 0.46
N PHE A 236 0.70 23.95 0.36
CA PHE A 236 1.66 23.63 1.42
C PHE A 236 1.36 24.39 2.72
N GLY A 237 1.15 25.71 2.64
CA GLY A 237 0.85 26.57 3.78
C GLY A 237 -0.44 26.17 4.49
N TYR A 238 -1.49 25.83 3.73
CA TYR A 238 -2.75 25.30 4.27
C TYR A 238 -2.52 24.01 5.08
N ILE A 239 -1.80 23.04 4.51
CA ILE A 239 -1.49 21.79 5.22
C ILE A 239 -0.55 22.02 6.41
N LEU A 240 0.41 22.94 6.29
CA LEU A 240 1.31 23.29 7.38
C LEU A 240 0.57 23.93 8.56
N LEU A 241 -0.38 24.84 8.29
CA LEU A 241 -1.24 25.43 9.31
C LEU A 241 -2.12 24.36 9.98
N PHE A 242 -2.69 23.44 9.20
CA PHE A 242 -3.42 22.31 9.74
C PHE A 242 -2.54 21.42 10.63
N TYR A 243 -1.32 21.12 10.19
CA TYR A 243 -0.34 20.33 10.95
C TYR A 243 0.07 21.00 12.26
N GLN A 244 0.31 22.32 12.24
CA GLN A 244 0.60 23.08 13.46
C GLN A 244 -0.59 23.08 14.43
N ARG A 245 -1.81 23.20 13.91
CA ARG A 245 -3.04 23.06 14.72
C ARG A 245 -3.16 21.66 15.32
N SER A 246 -2.80 20.61 14.59
CA SER A 246 -2.90 19.22 15.09
C SER A 246 -1.79 18.86 16.09
N LYS A 247 -0.64 19.54 16.09
CA LYS A 247 0.41 19.33 17.13
C LYS A 247 -0.05 19.63 18.56
N GLY A 248 -1.12 20.42 18.73
CA GLY A 248 -1.72 20.69 20.04
C GLY A 248 -2.30 19.45 20.74
N TYR A 249 -2.43 18.33 20.03
CA TYR A 249 -2.73 17.02 20.58
C TYR A 249 -1.41 16.29 20.87
N SER A 250 -0.72 16.67 21.95
CA SER A 250 0.37 15.84 22.48
C SER A 250 -0.20 14.54 23.05
N GLU A 251 0.58 13.45 23.04
CA GLU A 251 0.22 12.21 23.75
C GLU A 251 -0.20 12.58 25.18
N SER A 252 -1.44 12.29 25.53
CA SER A 252 -1.94 12.58 26.87
C SER A 252 -1.17 11.75 27.90
N GLU A 253 -0.98 12.29 29.11
CA GLU A 253 -0.40 11.56 30.24
C GLU A 253 -1.13 10.22 30.49
N LEU A 254 -2.43 10.19 30.22
CA LEU A 254 -3.26 9.01 30.40
C LEU A 254 -3.18 8.03 29.23
N HIS A 255 -2.46 8.33 28.14
CA HIS A 255 -2.41 7.51 26.93
C HIS A 255 -2.04 6.05 27.25
N GLY A 256 -2.85 5.12 26.74
CA GLY A 256 -2.66 3.69 26.96
C GLY A 256 -3.94 2.88 27.03
N ILE A 257 -3.76 1.57 27.21
CA ILE A 257 -4.84 0.58 27.33
C ILE A 257 -4.98 0.20 28.80
N TYR A 258 -6.19 0.28 29.34
CA TYR A 258 -6.47 -0.01 30.74
C TYR A 258 -7.53 -1.11 30.88
N ASN A 259 -7.21 -2.14 31.66
CA ASN A 259 -8.19 -3.14 32.07
C ASN A 259 -8.94 -2.65 33.31
N VAL A 260 -10.26 -2.84 33.33
CA VAL A 260 -11.09 -2.56 34.51
C VAL A 260 -11.03 -3.76 35.45
N THR A 261 -10.43 -3.58 36.63
CA THR A 261 -10.27 -4.66 37.64
C THR A 261 -11.35 -4.60 38.72
N SER A 262 -11.99 -3.45 38.90
CA SER A 262 -13.11 -3.25 39.81
C SER A 262 -14.07 -2.22 39.23
N LEU A 263 -15.37 -2.54 39.26
CA LEU A 263 -16.44 -1.67 38.79
C LEU A 263 -17.55 -1.63 39.86
N ARG A 264 -17.91 -0.42 40.30
CA ARG A 264 -19.10 -0.17 41.11
C ARG A 264 -19.97 0.85 40.41
N VAL A 265 -21.25 0.51 40.23
CA VAL A 265 -22.27 1.40 39.66
C VAL A 265 -23.33 1.62 40.72
N ASN A 266 -23.65 2.88 41.03
CA ASN A 266 -24.59 3.23 42.10
C ASN A 266 -24.26 2.52 43.43
N GLN A 267 -22.98 2.52 43.78
CA GLN A 267 -22.39 1.86 44.96
C GLN A 267 -22.51 0.32 45.00
N LYS A 268 -23.13 -0.31 43.99
CA LYS A 268 -23.24 -1.77 43.89
C LYS A 268 -22.07 -2.33 43.09
N PRO A 269 -21.36 -3.35 43.60
CA PRO A 269 -20.28 -3.99 42.84
C PRO A 269 -20.86 -4.76 41.65
N VAL A 270 -20.22 -4.61 40.49
CA VAL A 270 -20.55 -5.36 39.28
C VAL A 270 -19.58 -6.53 39.16
N ASN A 271 -20.11 -7.73 38.94
CA ASN A 271 -19.29 -8.93 38.77
C ASN A 271 -18.64 -8.94 37.38
N LEU A 272 -17.32 -8.74 37.33
CA LEU A 272 -16.52 -8.74 36.11
C LEU A 272 -16.22 -10.16 35.58
N ALA A 273 -16.28 -11.18 36.44
CA ALA A 273 -15.82 -12.54 36.12
C ALA A 273 -16.93 -13.48 35.60
N GLY A 274 -18.19 -13.06 35.58
CA GLY A 274 -19.30 -14.01 35.50
C GLY A 274 -20.55 -13.62 34.69
N THR A 275 -20.52 -12.58 33.85
CA THR A 275 -21.72 -12.21 33.07
C THR A 275 -21.51 -12.36 31.57
N LEU A 276 -22.25 -13.30 30.96
CA LEU A 276 -22.54 -13.41 29.52
C LEU A 276 -23.35 -12.19 28.98
N GLN A 277 -23.53 -11.14 29.79
CA GLN A 277 -24.22 -9.93 29.39
C GLN A 277 -23.23 -8.98 28.72
N ASP A 278 -23.60 -8.50 27.53
CA ASP A 278 -22.82 -7.58 26.69
C ASP A 278 -22.67 -6.15 27.26
N SER A 279 -22.99 -5.92 28.54
CA SER A 279 -23.11 -4.59 29.15
C SER A 279 -22.04 -4.29 30.22
N VAL A 280 -21.07 -5.19 30.43
CA VAL A 280 -20.00 -4.97 31.41
C VAL A 280 -18.83 -4.24 30.77
N LEU A 281 -18.45 -3.11 31.36
CA LEU A 281 -17.27 -2.32 30.97
C LEU A 281 -16.01 -3.07 31.42
N ASN A 282 -15.18 -3.50 30.46
CA ASN A 282 -13.99 -4.30 30.75
C ASN A 282 -12.67 -3.59 30.40
N ARG A 283 -12.70 -2.64 29.46
CA ARG A 283 -11.53 -1.89 29.03
C ARG A 283 -11.83 -0.42 28.82
N VAL A 284 -10.87 0.41 29.19
CA VAL A 284 -10.85 1.84 28.93
C VAL A 284 -9.61 2.15 28.09
N TYR A 285 -9.79 2.89 27.00
CA TYR A 285 -8.71 3.36 26.15
C TYR A 285 -8.63 4.88 26.28
N PHE A 286 -7.43 5.36 26.53
CA PHE A 286 -7.10 6.78 26.34
C PHE A 286 -6.17 6.85 25.14
N ASP A 287 -6.68 7.38 24.04
CA ASP A 287 -6.05 7.39 22.73
C ASP A 287 -5.63 8.81 22.33
N ASP A 288 -4.88 8.90 21.24
CA ASP A 288 -4.41 10.17 20.67
C ASP A 288 -5.57 11.14 20.41
N GLY A 289 -5.34 12.43 20.67
CA GLY A 289 -6.36 13.46 20.50
C GLY A 289 -7.34 13.59 21.68
N ASN A 290 -6.94 13.11 22.86
CA ASN A 290 -7.76 13.05 24.08
C ASN A 290 -9.08 12.30 23.86
N VAL A 291 -9.02 11.14 23.21
CA VAL A 291 -10.18 10.27 23.02
C VAL A 291 -10.24 9.27 24.17
N CYS A 292 -11.40 9.18 24.82
CA CYS A 292 -11.69 8.16 25.83
C CYS A 292 -12.69 7.17 25.23
N ILE A 293 -12.34 5.90 25.23
CA ILE A 293 -13.18 4.83 24.70
C ILE A 293 -13.49 3.85 25.83
N LEU A 294 -14.77 3.70 26.13
CA LEU A 294 -15.25 2.67 27.03
C LEU A 294 -15.66 1.45 26.19
N GLN A 295 -14.94 0.35 26.35
CA GLN A 295 -15.26 -0.90 25.68
C GLN A 295 -15.95 -1.86 26.65
N TYR A 296 -17.09 -2.36 26.21
CA TYR A 296 -17.84 -3.39 26.92
C TYR A 296 -17.38 -4.78 26.43
N ASN A 297 -17.87 -5.86 27.05
CA ASN A 297 -17.49 -7.26 26.77
C ASN A 297 -17.26 -7.64 25.29
N ASN A 298 -17.87 -6.94 24.33
CA ASN A 298 -17.64 -7.10 22.91
C ASN A 298 -16.92 -5.86 22.30
N HIS A 299 -15.91 -6.07 21.46
CA HIS A 299 -15.22 -5.00 20.70
C HIS A 299 -16.17 -4.21 19.77
N LYS A 300 -17.33 -4.78 19.43
CA LYS A 300 -18.42 -4.10 18.70
C LYS A 300 -19.33 -3.28 19.62
N ARG A 301 -19.02 -3.14 20.91
CA ARG A 301 -19.76 -2.29 21.84
C ARG A 301 -18.79 -1.35 22.52
N ARG A 302 -18.63 -0.19 21.90
CA ARG A 302 -17.73 0.86 22.37
C ARG A 302 -18.49 2.18 22.44
N LEU A 303 -18.18 2.95 23.48
CA LEU A 303 -18.65 4.30 23.65
C LEU A 303 -17.45 5.24 23.49
N PHE A 304 -17.51 6.11 22.49
CA PHE A 304 -16.43 7.00 22.13
C PHE A 304 -16.72 8.40 22.65
N GLY A 305 -15.73 9.00 23.31
CA GLY A 305 -15.84 10.35 23.83
C GLY A 305 -14.53 11.11 23.76
N ARG A 306 -14.62 12.42 23.97
CA ARG A 306 -13.45 13.28 24.18
C ARG A 306 -13.33 13.62 25.64
N TYR A 307 -12.12 13.58 26.16
CA TYR A 307 -11.88 13.96 27.54
C TYR A 307 -11.01 15.21 27.65
N GLU A 308 -11.21 15.91 28.76
CA GLU A 308 -10.34 16.95 29.26
C GLU A 308 -9.84 16.47 30.62
N TYR A 309 -8.51 16.45 30.79
CA TYR A 309 -7.87 16.07 32.04
C TYR A 309 -7.08 17.25 32.59
N ASN A 310 -7.39 17.65 33.83
CA ASN A 310 -6.65 18.67 34.55
C ASN A 310 -5.75 17.99 35.61
N PRO A 311 -4.42 17.92 35.39
CA PRO A 311 -3.50 17.22 36.29
C PRO A 311 -3.42 17.87 37.67
N ALA A 312 -3.58 19.19 37.79
CA ALA A 312 -3.51 19.89 39.08
C ALA A 312 -4.69 19.56 40.01
N GLN A 313 -5.86 19.25 39.44
CA GLN A 313 -7.08 18.94 40.18
C GLN A 313 -7.43 17.44 40.14
N HIS A 314 -6.63 16.64 39.44
CA HIS A 314 -6.93 15.24 39.17
C HIS A 314 -8.34 15.04 38.57
N SER A 315 -8.85 16.04 37.85
CA SER A 315 -10.22 16.05 37.34
C SER A 315 -10.24 15.58 35.89
N LEU A 316 -11.10 14.62 35.59
CA LEU A 316 -11.34 14.07 34.26
C LEU A 316 -12.80 14.33 33.88
N LYS A 317 -13.01 15.01 32.75
CA LYS A 317 -14.34 15.17 32.15
C LYS A 317 -14.33 14.54 30.77
N SER A 318 -15.13 13.50 30.54
CA SER A 318 -15.29 12.86 29.24
C SER A 318 -16.71 13.00 28.73
N ILE A 319 -16.88 13.50 27.50
CA ILE A 319 -18.17 13.64 26.82
C ILE A 319 -18.24 12.57 25.74
N PHE A 320 -19.22 11.68 25.83
CA PHE A 320 -19.40 10.54 24.92
C PHE A 320 -20.42 10.84 23.83
N ASP A 321 -20.03 11.70 22.89
CA ASP A 321 -20.86 12.18 21.79
C ASP A 321 -20.43 11.66 20.40
N LEU A 322 -19.25 11.06 20.32
CA LEU A 322 -18.66 10.60 19.07
C LEU A 322 -19.40 9.38 18.50
N LYS A 323 -19.34 9.24 17.18
CA LYS A 323 -19.77 8.04 16.45
C LYS A 323 -18.53 7.27 15.97
N SER A 324 -18.56 5.95 16.06
CA SER A 324 -17.55 5.05 15.51
C SER A 324 -17.56 5.13 13.99
N VAL A 325 -16.37 5.12 13.40
CA VAL A 325 -16.19 5.05 11.94
C VAL A 325 -16.41 3.63 11.41
N GLY A 326 -16.37 2.61 12.28
CA GLY A 326 -16.64 1.20 11.95
C GLY A 326 -17.80 0.59 12.76
N PRO A 327 -18.13 -0.70 12.58
CA PRO A 327 -19.18 -1.34 13.34
C PRO A 327 -18.85 -1.33 14.85
N GLY A 328 -19.74 -0.72 15.64
CA GLY A 328 -19.74 -0.94 17.09
C GLY A 328 -20.14 0.21 18.01
N ASP A 329 -20.96 1.15 17.53
CA ASP A 329 -21.54 2.19 18.38
C ASP A 329 -22.52 1.59 19.39
N TYR A 330 -22.15 1.64 20.66
CA TYR A 330 -23.05 1.33 21.75
C TYR A 330 -23.39 2.62 22.50
N ARG A 331 -24.63 3.09 22.31
CA ARG A 331 -25.20 4.22 23.04
C ARG A 331 -26.23 3.70 24.02
N PRO A 332 -25.89 3.54 25.31
CA PRO A 332 -26.85 3.07 26.31
C PRO A 332 -28.00 4.07 26.49
N ARG A 333 -27.80 5.35 26.13
CA ARG A 333 -28.81 6.40 26.06
C ARG A 333 -28.82 7.03 24.67
N GLU A 334 -29.98 7.36 24.13
CA GLU A 334 -30.11 8.05 22.83
C GLU A 334 -29.45 9.45 22.80
N LYS A 335 -28.95 9.94 23.95
CA LYS A 335 -28.26 11.21 24.13
C LYS A 335 -26.81 10.99 24.57
N ALA A 336 -25.95 11.97 24.27
CA ALA A 336 -24.57 11.97 24.75
C ALA A 336 -24.54 11.96 26.28
N ASP A 337 -23.77 11.05 26.86
CA ASP A 337 -23.50 10.99 28.30
C ASP A 337 -22.19 11.69 28.61
N THR A 338 -22.11 12.32 29.78
CA THR A 338 -20.88 12.93 30.29
C THR A 338 -20.44 12.21 31.55
N LEU A 339 -19.18 11.78 31.57
CA LEU A 339 -18.49 11.30 32.76
C LEU A 339 -17.71 12.48 33.37
N GLN A 340 -18.05 12.86 34.59
CA GLN A 340 -17.25 13.80 35.39
C GLN A 340 -16.68 13.02 36.56
N ALA A 341 -15.36 12.89 36.63
CA ALA A 341 -14.70 12.03 37.59
C ALA A 341 -13.41 12.64 38.13
N ILE A 342 -12.99 12.13 39.28
CA ILE A 342 -11.68 12.37 39.87
C ILE A 342 -10.83 11.13 39.62
N LEU A 343 -9.62 11.35 39.12
CA LEU A 343 -8.67 10.32 38.72
C LEU A 343 -7.46 10.32 39.66
N LYS A 344 -7.32 9.26 40.47
CA LYS A 344 -6.19 9.10 41.39
C LYS A 344 -5.21 8.07 40.85
N HIS A 345 -3.95 8.44 40.69
CA HIS A 345 -2.89 7.55 40.27
C HIS A 345 -2.23 6.86 41.47
N PHE A 346 -2.01 5.56 41.37
CA PHE A 346 -1.30 4.74 42.35
C PHE A 346 0.00 4.21 41.72
N PRO A 347 1.14 4.89 41.92
CA PRO A 347 2.40 4.61 41.22
C PRO A 347 2.90 3.18 41.40
N ASP A 348 2.78 2.62 42.61
CA ASP A 348 3.32 1.30 42.97
C ASP A 348 2.68 0.12 42.21
N SER A 349 1.49 0.33 41.63
CA SER A 349 0.72 -0.69 40.91
C SER A 349 0.42 -0.30 39.47
N ASN A 350 0.92 0.85 39.02
CA ASN A 350 0.59 1.46 37.71
C ASN A 350 -0.93 1.45 37.45
N SER A 351 -1.71 1.79 38.48
CA SER A 351 -3.17 1.73 38.47
C SER A 351 -3.78 3.10 38.73
N TYR A 352 -4.98 3.31 38.18
CA TYR A 352 -5.73 4.54 38.31
C TYR A 352 -7.11 4.22 38.88
N THR A 353 -7.56 5.00 39.86
CA THR A 353 -8.95 4.95 40.31
C THR A 353 -9.70 6.12 39.72
N ILE A 354 -10.79 5.86 39.01
CA ILE A 354 -11.71 6.87 38.48
C ILE A 354 -12.98 6.78 39.32
N ALA A 355 -13.36 7.88 39.99
CA ALA A 355 -14.61 7.95 40.74
C ALA A 355 -15.38 9.20 40.35
N GLY A 356 -16.65 9.05 39.93
CA GLY A 356 -17.41 10.14 39.37
C GLY A 356 -18.87 9.84 39.08
N LEU A 357 -19.49 10.73 38.30
CA LEU A 357 -20.85 10.59 37.80
C LEU A 357 -20.83 10.42 36.28
N MET A 358 -21.56 9.42 35.78
CA MET A 358 -21.82 9.22 34.35
C MET A 358 -23.31 9.44 34.09
N GLY A 359 -23.66 10.65 33.63
CA GLY A 359 -25.04 11.12 33.66
C GLY A 359 -25.57 11.16 35.10
N SER A 360 -26.61 10.38 35.42
CA SER A 360 -27.18 10.29 36.77
C SER A 360 -26.55 9.20 37.66
N ASP A 361 -25.75 8.30 37.10
CA ASP A 361 -25.25 7.13 37.83
C ASP A 361 -23.88 7.42 38.45
N SER A 362 -23.66 6.99 39.69
CA SER A 362 -22.31 7.03 40.28
C SER A 362 -21.49 5.85 39.80
N LEU A 363 -20.25 6.13 39.39
CA LEU A 363 -19.36 5.18 38.74
C LEU A 363 -17.99 5.23 39.41
N GLN A 364 -17.52 4.09 39.88
CA GLN A 364 -16.19 3.92 40.45
C GLN A 364 -15.47 2.76 39.73
N LEU A 365 -14.33 3.08 39.12
CA LEU A 365 -13.48 2.15 38.37
C LEU A 365 -12.11 2.08 39.03
N VAL A 366 -11.53 0.87 39.00
CA VAL A 366 -10.09 0.68 39.16
C VAL A 366 -9.54 0.20 37.82
N LEU A 367 -8.60 0.95 37.28
CA LEU A 367 -7.97 0.77 35.98
C LEU A 367 -6.53 0.31 36.17
N GLN A 368 -6.13 -0.76 35.50
CA GLN A 368 -4.76 -1.24 35.48
C GLN A 368 -4.19 -1.07 34.07
N LYS A 369 -3.08 -0.35 33.93
CA LYS A 369 -2.44 -0.12 32.63
C LYS A 369 -1.84 -1.42 32.10
N VAL A 370 -2.16 -1.75 30.85
CA VAL A 370 -1.66 -2.94 30.13
C VAL A 370 -0.53 -2.56 29.18
N ARG A 371 -0.71 -1.45 28.46
CA ARG A 371 0.22 -0.92 27.47
C ARG A 371 0.19 0.60 27.51
#